data_AF-A0A4Q4TRI2-F1
#
_entry.id   AF-A0A4Q4TRI2-F1
#
_cell.length_a   1.000
_cell.length_b   1.000
_cell.length_c   1.000
_cell.angle_alpha   90.00
_cell.angle_beta   90.00
_cell.angle_gamma   90.00
#
_symmetry.space_group_name_H-M   'P 1'
#
loop_
_entity.id
_entity.type
_entity.pdbx_description
1 polymer ?
#
loop_
_entity_poly.entity_id
_entity_poly.type
_entity_poly.pdbx_seq_one_letter_code
_entity_poly.pdbx_strand_id
1 'polypeptide(L)'
;MDPEDHWNFAAGALSSLTSALQEGAPFLGCAAGRSSYPTLNFGPRGGGPWVETYTILLSELASHGYTVGELDHPYEQPFLRYPNGTGAYELPLDFNYTMEIVETIYETRLEDTSAFLDSFPALAV
;
A
#
# COMPACT_ATOMS: atom_id res chain seq x y z
N MET A 1 -14.41 -14.31 -5.23
CA MET A 1 -13.81 -15.37 -4.40
C MET A 1 -13.08 -14.66 -3.27
N ASP A 2 -13.21 -15.13 -2.03
CA ASP A 2 -12.47 -14.55 -0.90
C ASP A 2 -10.96 -14.79 -1.09
N PRO A 3 -10.09 -13.77 -0.91
CA PRO A 3 -8.64 -13.93 -1.01
C PRO A 3 -8.05 -15.00 -0.07
N GLU A 4 -8.59 -15.15 1.13
CA GLU A 4 -8.12 -16.17 2.08
C GLU A 4 -8.42 -17.58 1.58
N ASP A 5 -9.63 -17.80 1.04
CA ASP A 5 -10.00 -19.08 0.42
C ASP A 5 -9.13 -19.38 -0.81
N HIS A 6 -8.88 -18.38 -1.65
CA HIS A 6 -8.09 -18.54 -2.88
C HIS A 6 -6.62 -18.89 -2.60
N TRP A 7 -6.03 -18.27 -1.58
CA TRP A 7 -4.64 -18.50 -1.17
C TRP A 7 -4.48 -19.60 -0.10
N ASN A 8 -5.58 -20.31 0.23
CA ASN A 8 -5.60 -21.41 1.19
C ASN A 8 -5.15 -20.99 2.61
N PHE A 9 -5.55 -19.79 3.03
CA PHE A 9 -5.47 -19.33 4.40
C PHE A 9 -6.73 -19.73 5.18
N ALA A 10 -6.59 -19.92 6.50
CA ALA A 10 -7.75 -20.07 7.36
C ALA A 10 -8.54 -18.76 7.41
N ALA A 11 -9.87 -18.84 7.45
CA ALA A 11 -10.73 -17.66 7.55
C ALA A 11 -10.35 -16.77 8.74
N GLY A 12 -10.16 -15.48 8.48
CA GLY A 12 -9.73 -14.46 9.42
C GLY A 12 -8.22 -14.40 9.66
N ALA A 13 -7.42 -15.32 9.11
CA ALA A 13 -5.98 -15.38 9.36
C ALA A 13 -5.27 -14.07 8.99
N LEU A 14 -5.49 -13.56 7.77
CA LEU A 14 -4.85 -12.33 7.30
C LEU A 14 -5.30 -11.12 8.11
N SER A 15 -6.57 -11.08 8.52
CA SER A 15 -7.11 -10.01 9.35
C SER A 15 -6.58 -10.01 10.80
N SER A 16 -6.08 -11.16 11.26
CA SER A 16 -5.53 -11.33 12.61
C SER A 16 -4.04 -11.04 12.71
N LEU A 17 -3.36 -10.85 11.57
CA LEU A 17 -1.93 -10.54 11.56
C LEU A 17 -1.69 -9.14 12.11
N THR A 18 -0.70 -9.05 12.99
CA THR A 18 -0.23 -7.78 13.57
C THR A 18 1.26 -7.62 13.27
N SER A 19 1.71 -6.38 13.10
CA SER A 19 3.13 -6.06 13.00
C SER A 19 3.65 -5.51 14.34
N ALA A 20 4.98 -5.45 14.48
CA ALA A 20 5.63 -4.81 15.63
C ALA A 20 5.75 -3.28 15.48
N LEU A 21 5.14 -2.70 14.44
CA LEU A 21 5.20 -1.27 14.19
C LEU A 21 4.38 -0.50 15.23
N GLN A 22 4.92 0.61 15.71
CA GLN A 22 4.22 1.49 16.65
C GLN A 22 3.28 2.42 15.88
N GLU A 23 1.98 2.18 15.99
CA GLU A 23 0.96 3.08 15.47
C GLU A 23 1.03 4.45 16.17
N GLY A 24 0.87 5.53 15.40
CA GLY A 24 0.89 6.90 15.92
C GLY A 24 2.25 7.36 16.45
N ALA A 25 3.34 6.66 16.12
CA ALA A 25 4.68 7.11 16.47
C ALA A 25 4.96 8.49 15.85
N PRO A 26 5.64 9.41 16.57
CA PRO A 26 6.05 10.67 15.99
C PRO A 26 7.08 10.42 14.88
N PHE A 27 7.00 11.19 13.80
CA PHE A 27 8.04 11.18 12.77
C PHE A 27 9.41 11.52 13.38
N LEU A 28 10.46 10.90 12.84
CA LEU A 28 11.82 11.16 13.28
C LEU A 28 12.16 12.65 13.06
N GLY A 29 12.26 13.39 14.16
CA GLY A 29 12.66 14.81 14.13
C GLY A 29 14.15 14.93 13.82
N CYS A 30 14.50 15.41 12.63
CA CYS A 30 15.89 15.76 12.32
C CYS A 30 16.22 17.19 12.80
N ALA A 31 17.51 17.45 13.06
CA ALA A 31 18.02 18.76 13.50
C ALA A 31 17.69 19.94 12.57
N ALA A 32 17.27 19.66 11.32
CA ALA A 32 16.80 20.63 10.33
C ALA A 32 15.34 20.41 9.88
N GLY A 33 14.56 19.57 10.59
CA GLY A 33 13.16 19.30 10.26
C GLY A 33 12.93 18.46 8.99
N ARG A 34 13.96 17.79 8.45
CA ARG A 34 13.89 16.92 7.26
C ARG A 34 14.72 15.66 7.45
N SER A 35 14.20 14.50 7.02
CA SER A 35 14.96 13.25 7.00
C SER A 35 16.24 13.41 6.17
N SER A 36 17.32 12.77 6.61
CA SER A 36 18.57 12.67 5.83
C SER A 36 18.45 11.69 4.65
N TYR A 37 17.37 10.91 4.60
CA TYR A 37 17.08 9.90 3.59
C TYR A 37 15.92 10.34 2.70
N PRO A 38 15.91 9.94 1.41
CA PRO A 38 14.79 10.24 0.53
C PRO A 38 13.52 9.54 1.01
N THR A 39 12.37 10.11 0.64
CA THR A 39 11.10 9.40 0.75
C THR A 39 10.96 8.36 -0.36
N LEU A 40 10.43 7.19 -0.02
CA LEU A 40 10.14 6.11 -0.96
C LEU A 40 8.62 5.93 -1.05
N ASN A 41 8.07 6.02 -2.25
CA ASN A 41 6.67 5.67 -2.51
C ASN A 41 6.60 4.23 -3.02
N PHE A 42 5.76 3.42 -2.37
CA PHE A 42 5.57 2.03 -2.69
C PHE A 42 4.09 1.75 -2.99
N GLY A 43 3.83 1.14 -4.14
CA GLY A 43 2.54 0.56 -4.49
C GLY A 43 2.72 -0.91 -4.87
N PRO A 44 1.89 -1.83 -4.37
CA PRO A 44 2.00 -3.25 -4.68
C PRO A 44 1.64 -3.51 -6.15
N ARG A 45 1.83 -4.74 -6.63
CA ARG A 45 1.47 -5.12 -8.01
C ARG A 45 -0.05 -5.23 -8.17
N GLY A 46 -0.56 -4.90 -9.36
CA GLY A 46 -1.93 -5.16 -9.75
C GLY A 46 -2.39 -6.59 -9.66
N GLY A 47 -3.60 -6.77 -9.11
CA GLY A 47 -4.18 -8.08 -8.76
C GLY A 47 -3.39 -8.83 -7.67
N GLY A 48 -2.37 -8.19 -7.10
CA GLY A 48 -1.59 -8.70 -5.99
C GLY A 48 -2.25 -8.42 -4.65
N PRO A 49 -1.62 -8.87 -3.56
CA PRO A 49 -2.10 -8.54 -2.23
C PRO A 49 -1.94 -7.04 -1.93
N TRP A 50 -2.74 -6.56 -0.99
CA TRP A 50 -2.71 -5.19 -0.46
C TRP A 50 -1.38 -4.84 0.22
N VAL A 51 -1.12 -3.55 0.36
CA VAL A 51 0.19 -3.01 0.74
C VAL A 51 0.69 -3.54 2.09
N GLU A 52 -0.22 -3.86 3.02
CA GLU A 52 0.15 -4.36 4.35
C GLU A 52 0.85 -5.73 4.28
N THR A 53 0.68 -6.51 3.21
CA THR A 53 1.42 -7.76 3.04
C THR A 53 2.92 -7.56 2.79
N TYR A 54 3.33 -6.34 2.47
CA TYR A 54 4.73 -5.94 2.28
C TYR A 54 5.36 -5.33 3.55
N THR A 55 4.65 -5.34 4.68
CA THR A 55 5.09 -4.72 5.95
C THR A 55 6.53 -5.08 6.33
N ILE A 56 6.99 -6.33 6.15
CA ILE A 56 8.37 -6.71 6.49
C ILE A 56 9.37 -5.87 5.69
N LEU A 57 9.21 -5.78 4.36
CA LEU A 57 10.10 -5.00 3.51
C LEU A 57 10.07 -3.50 3.86
N LEU A 58 8.86 -2.96 4.05
CA LEU A 58 8.66 -1.53 4.24
C LEU A 58 9.12 -1.08 5.64
N SER A 59 8.90 -1.91 6.66
CA SER A 59 9.41 -1.70 8.01
C SER A 59 10.94 -1.76 8.09
N GLU A 60 11.59 -2.63 7.29
CA GLU A 60 13.04 -2.65 7.17
C GLU A 60 13.59 -1.36 6.53
N LEU A 61 12.94 -0.82 5.50
CA LEU A 61 13.33 0.49 4.95
C LEU A 61 13.17 1.60 5.99
N ALA A 62 12.05 1.61 6.72
CA ALA A 62 11.82 2.58 7.79
C ALA A 62 12.88 2.48 8.91
N SER A 63 13.34 1.26 9.25
CA SER A 63 14.38 1.06 10.28
C SER A 63 15.75 1.64 9.88
N HIS A 64 15.99 1.79 8.57
CA HIS A 64 17.19 2.43 8.02
C HIS A 64 17.06 3.96 7.87
N GLY A 65 15.94 4.55 8.30
CA GLY A 65 15.71 5.99 8.32
C GLY A 65 14.97 6.54 7.09
N TYR A 66 14.54 5.70 6.16
CA TYR A 66 13.70 6.13 5.05
C TYR A 66 12.30 6.49 5.55
N THR A 67 11.70 7.52 4.97
CA THR A 67 10.25 7.71 5.06
C THR A 67 9.62 6.91 3.93
N VAL A 68 8.61 6.10 4.22
CA VAL A 68 7.96 5.23 3.24
C VAL A 68 6.48 5.61 3.15
N GLY A 69 6.03 6.02 1.96
CA GLY A 69 4.63 6.23 1.61
C GLY A 69 4.09 4.98 0.94
N GLU A 70 3.01 4.44 1.48
CA GLU A 70 2.42 3.17 1.05
C GLU A 70 1.05 3.43 0.43
N LEU A 71 0.80 2.89 -0.76
CA LEU A 71 -0.37 3.18 -1.56
C LEU A 71 -1.01 1.90 -2.08
N ASP A 72 -2.26 1.65 -1.70
CA ASP A 72 -3.13 0.78 -2.47
C ASP A 72 -3.91 1.60 -3.52
N HIS A 73 -4.27 0.95 -4.63
CA HIS A 73 -4.81 1.59 -5.83
C HIS A 73 -6.26 1.17 -6.00
N PRO A 74 -7.23 2.07 -5.78
CA PRO A 74 -8.64 1.70 -5.92
C PRO A 74 -8.94 1.07 -7.27
N TYR A 75 -9.80 0.07 -7.24
CA TYR A 75 -10.24 -0.76 -8.37
C TYR A 75 -9.20 -1.72 -8.95
N GLU A 76 -8.10 -2.00 -8.26
CA GLU A 76 -7.03 -2.87 -8.77
C GLU A 76 -6.76 -4.09 -7.87
N GLN A 77 -6.83 -3.93 -6.56
CA GLN A 77 -6.59 -4.99 -5.59
C GLN A 77 -7.82 -5.90 -5.47
N PRO A 78 -7.66 -7.20 -5.16
CA PRO A 78 -8.78 -8.10 -4.92
C PRO A 78 -9.73 -7.63 -3.81
N PHE A 79 -9.16 -6.96 -2.81
CA PHE A 79 -9.91 -6.33 -1.73
C PHE A 79 -9.13 -5.13 -1.21
N LEU A 80 -9.85 -4.05 -0.89
CA LEU A 80 -9.31 -2.83 -0.30
C LEU A 80 -10.08 -2.51 0.99
N ARG A 81 -9.37 -2.26 2.09
CA ARG A 81 -9.98 -1.86 3.36
C ARG A 81 -9.93 -0.35 3.52
N TYR A 82 -11.07 0.26 3.84
CA TYR A 82 -11.18 1.68 4.13
C TYR A 82 -10.96 1.98 5.62
N PRO A 83 -10.53 3.21 5.98
CA PRO A 83 -10.28 3.60 7.37
C PRO A 83 -11.50 3.48 8.31
N ASN A 84 -12.72 3.53 7.76
CA ASN A 84 -13.96 3.36 8.53
C ASN A 84 -14.26 1.88 8.88
N GLY A 85 -13.35 0.95 8.57
CA GLY A 85 -13.50 -0.49 8.81
C GLY A 85 -14.35 -1.21 7.76
N THR A 86 -14.90 -0.51 6.77
CA THR A 86 -15.51 -1.14 5.60
C THR A 86 -14.45 -1.53 4.59
N GLY A 87 -14.80 -2.34 3.60
CA GLY A 87 -13.92 -2.64 2.49
C GLY A 87 -14.70 -2.95 1.23
N ALA A 88 -14.01 -2.89 0.10
CA ALA A 88 -14.55 -3.19 -1.21
C ALA A 88 -13.80 -4.36 -1.83
N TYR A 89 -14.54 -5.33 -2.37
CA TYR A 89 -13.97 -6.30 -3.30
C TYR A 89 -13.97 -5.67 -4.69
N GLU A 90 -12.82 -5.71 -5.37
CA GLU A 90 -12.65 -5.02 -6.63
C GLU A 90 -12.44 -6.02 -7.78
N LEU A 91 -11.26 -6.06 -8.42
CA LEU A 91 -11.00 -7.02 -9.49
C LEU A 91 -10.93 -8.45 -8.92
N PRO A 92 -11.56 -9.43 -9.59
CA PRO A 92 -11.47 -10.81 -9.14
C PRO A 92 -10.03 -11.34 -9.25
N LEU A 93 -9.67 -12.30 -8.40
CA LEU A 93 -8.31 -12.87 -8.35
C LEU A 93 -7.90 -13.55 -9.67
N ASP A 94 -8.87 -14.05 -10.43
CA ASP A 94 -8.70 -14.66 -11.75
C ASP A 94 -9.01 -13.68 -12.90
N PHE A 95 -8.99 -12.37 -12.63
CA PHE A 95 -9.21 -11.35 -13.63
C PHE A 95 -8.17 -11.46 -14.77
N ASN A 96 -8.68 -11.51 -16.00
CA ASN A 96 -7.85 -11.61 -17.18
C ASN A 96 -7.35 -10.21 -17.60
N TYR A 97 -6.11 -9.89 -17.26
CA TYR A 97 -5.48 -8.63 -17.63
C TYR A 97 -5.20 -8.58 -19.13
N THR A 98 -5.91 -7.70 -19.84
CA THR A 98 -5.56 -7.32 -21.23
C THR A 98 -4.54 -6.18 -21.20
N MET A 99 -3.83 -5.97 -22.31
CA MET A 99 -2.90 -4.83 -22.41
C MET A 99 -3.60 -3.48 -22.22
N GLU A 100 -4.82 -3.32 -22.70
CA GLU A 100 -5.64 -2.11 -22.52
C GLU A 100 -5.92 -1.83 -21.04
N ILE A 101 -6.23 -2.87 -20.26
CA ILE A 101 -6.43 -2.72 -18.82
C ILE A 101 -5.12 -2.40 -18.11
N VAL A 102 -4.00 -3.01 -18.51
CA VAL A 102 -2.68 -2.69 -17.94
C VAL A 102 -2.30 -1.22 -18.20
N GLU A 103 -2.59 -0.69 -19.39
CA GLU A 103 -2.39 0.72 -19.71
C GLU A 103 -3.29 1.62 -18.85
N THR A 104 -4.57 1.27 -18.70
CA THR A 104 -5.51 2.01 -17.85
C THR A 104 -5.06 2.03 -16.38
N ILE A 105 -4.61 0.88 -15.85
CA ILE A 105 -4.04 0.77 -14.51
C ILE A 105 -2.81 1.67 -14.37
N TYR A 106 -1.91 1.64 -15.35
CA TYR A 106 -0.71 2.47 -15.32
C TYR A 106 -1.05 3.96 -15.26
N GLU A 107 -1.97 4.44 -16.10
CA GLU A 107 -2.42 5.83 -16.09
C GLU A 107 -3.08 6.20 -14.75
N THR A 108 -3.96 5.34 -14.24
CA THR A 108 -4.62 5.53 -12.94
C THR A 108 -3.58 5.63 -11.81
N ARG A 109 -2.57 4.76 -11.79
CA ARG A 109 -1.50 4.78 -10.77
C ARG A 109 -0.68 6.07 -10.81
N LEU A 110 -0.47 6.65 -11.99
CA LEU A 110 0.19 7.96 -12.10
C LEU A 110 -0.64 9.06 -11.46
N GLU A 111 -1.95 9.06 -11.68
CA GLU A 111 -2.88 10.01 -11.06
C GLU A 111 -2.95 9.82 -9.54
N ASP A 112 -3.10 8.58 -9.06
CA ASP A 112 -3.13 8.25 -7.63
C ASP A 112 -1.85 8.70 -6.92
N THR A 113 -0.69 8.39 -7.51
CA THR A 113 0.61 8.77 -6.95
C THR A 113 0.77 10.29 -6.93
N SER A 114 0.32 10.98 -7.98
CA SER A 114 0.36 12.45 -8.04
C SER A 114 -0.55 13.06 -6.97
N ALA A 115 -1.79 12.57 -6.85
CA ALA A 115 -2.74 13.03 -5.85
C ALA A 115 -2.25 12.78 -4.41
N PHE A 116 -1.58 11.66 -4.17
CA PHE A 116 -0.93 11.36 -2.90
C PHE A 116 0.16 12.38 -2.57
N LEU A 117 1.08 12.62 -3.52
CA LEU A 117 2.15 13.59 -3.33
C LEU A 117 1.62 15.02 -3.10
N ASP A 118 0.56 15.41 -3.82
CA ASP A 118 -0.10 16.71 -3.63
C ASP A 118 -0.76 16.83 -2.26
N SER A 119 -1.31 15.72 -1.74
CA SER A 119 -1.94 15.67 -0.41
C SER A 119 -0.91 15.67 0.72
N PHE A 120 0.29 15.16 0.47
CA PHE A 120 1.38 15.04 1.43
C PHE A 120 2.67 15.70 0.89
N PRO A 121 2.69 17.02 0.70
CA PRO A 121 3.84 17.70 0.09
C PRO A 121 5.13 17.59 0.94
N ALA A 122 4.99 17.29 2.23
CA ALA A 122 6.12 17.02 3.13
C ALA A 122 6.83 15.68 2.83
N LEU A 123 6.24 14.81 2.01
CA LEU A 123 6.85 13.56 1.54
C LEU A 123 7.66 13.76 0.24
N ALA A 124 7.42 14.84 -0.50
CA ALA A 124 8.12 15.17 -1.76
C ALA A 124 9.39 16.01 -1.50
N VAL A 125 10.32 15.49 -0.70
CA VAL A 125 11.55 16.18 -0.25
C VAL A 125 12.82 15.40 -0.55
#